data_AF-A0A933ZI82-F1
#
_entry.id   AF-A0A933ZI82-F1
#
_cell.length_a   1.000
_cell.length_b   1.000
_cell.length_c   1.000
_cell.angle_alpha   90.00
_cell.angle_beta   90.00
_cell.angle_gamma   90.00
#
_symmetry.space_group_name_H-M   'P 1'
#
loop_
_entity.id
_entity.type
_entity.pdbx_description
1 polymer ?
#
loop_
_entity_poly.entity_id
_entity_poly.type
_entity_poly.pdbx_seq_one_letter_code
_entity_poly.pdbx_strand_id
1 'polypeptide(L)'
;MRRTYFIIGASLLIVSAVFPACGSSDSPDSTPVGTGGSSDASVDGTAGKGGASGGGAGSAGKHSGGSAGGVTKGGSAGTAQGGGGSAGTAGSGMGGAAGDGGSATGGSAGDGGSATGGSAGDGGSATGGSAGDGGSATGGSAGDGGSATGGSGGAGGSATGGAAGTGGSAGSSPSPQIIADHTIVARYDVIPQTYIDAVKKMWINIPGESHSAAYRQGLVALGQSDARFPAVATENGAPEAYTDQHLRVSRSVRNQYNNWSYGTGEAGWYTWNAHPLSSQPAAKDLIKNHITYCENNNLHIAAIGFGWCWDTTWHNVPGGTVDPVHGVRWAGASEGGPDGDLRWGLDDDDIPLTGNRVTMNTYLSATQAYIDFAAQQGFGTKVVFTTGPVDGYTGESGYQRHLKHEHIRTYVKGDSTRILFDYADILCWDDNATAPNTTTWSGHTYPIITTTNAGSGNVGHIGDAGALRLGKAMWWMLARIAGWDGN
;
A
#
# COMPACT_ATOMS: atom_id res chain seq x y z
N MET A 1 -7.05 74.03 -35.53
CA MET A 1 -7.29 73.72 -34.10
C MET A 1 -6.01 73.15 -33.52
N ARG A 2 -5.62 73.47 -32.27
CA ARG A 2 -4.41 72.93 -31.61
C ARG A 2 -4.68 72.62 -30.13
N ARG A 3 -4.28 71.41 -29.72
CA ARG A 3 -3.88 70.93 -28.38
C ARG A 3 -4.49 71.59 -27.12
N THR A 4 -5.13 70.74 -26.32
CA THR A 4 -4.73 70.55 -24.91
C THR A 4 -4.61 69.03 -24.66
N TYR A 5 -3.65 68.59 -23.85
CA TYR A 5 -3.56 67.20 -23.38
C TYR A 5 -4.28 67.06 -22.05
N PHE A 6 -4.81 65.86 -21.74
CA PHE A 6 -4.99 65.41 -20.37
C PHE A 6 -4.50 63.97 -20.21
N ILE A 7 -3.92 63.69 -19.05
CA ILE A 7 -3.34 62.39 -18.69
C ILE A 7 -4.28 61.75 -17.68
N ILE A 8 -4.57 60.45 -17.84
CA ILE A 8 -5.20 59.62 -16.82
C ILE A 8 -4.26 58.44 -16.57
N GLY A 9 -3.73 58.34 -15.35
CA GLY A 9 -2.90 57.22 -14.95
C GLY A 9 -3.77 56.05 -14.47
N ALA A 10 -3.52 54.86 -14.99
CA ALA A 10 -4.09 53.63 -14.47
C ALA A 10 -3.11 52.99 -13.46
N SER A 11 -3.43 53.07 -12.17
CA SER A 11 -2.65 52.41 -11.12
C SER A 11 -2.88 50.90 -11.17
N LEU A 12 -1.88 50.14 -11.59
CA LEU A 12 -1.92 48.68 -11.62
C LEU A 12 -1.78 48.12 -10.19
N LEU A 13 -2.91 47.80 -9.56
CA LEU A 13 -2.92 47.18 -8.23
C LEU A 13 -2.65 45.68 -8.34
N ILE A 14 -1.39 45.27 -8.20
CA ILE A 14 -1.02 43.86 -8.13
C ILE A 14 -1.44 43.31 -6.76
N VAL A 15 -2.52 42.53 -6.72
CA VAL A 15 -2.95 41.80 -5.52
C VAL A 15 -2.20 40.46 -5.49
N SER A 16 -1.11 40.40 -4.74
CA SER A 16 -0.41 39.15 -4.45
C SER A 16 -1.26 38.27 -3.52
N ALA A 17 -2.02 37.35 -4.09
CA ALA A 17 -2.79 36.37 -3.34
C ALA A 17 -1.87 35.30 -2.73
N VAL A 18 -1.40 35.54 -1.50
CA VAL A 18 -0.76 34.50 -0.68
C VAL A 18 -1.86 33.60 -0.13
N PHE A 19 -2.06 32.45 -0.77
CA PHE A 19 -2.88 31.38 -0.22
C PHE A 19 -2.10 30.66 0.89
N PRO A 20 -2.67 30.44 2.09
CA PRO A 20 -2.03 29.63 3.11
C PRO A 20 -1.98 28.16 2.67
N ALA A 21 -0.83 27.51 2.84
CA ALA A 21 -0.75 26.06 2.77
C ALA A 21 -1.54 25.45 3.95
N CYS A 22 -2.17 24.30 3.72
CA CYS A 22 -2.99 23.66 4.74
C CYS A 22 -2.08 22.93 5.75
N GLY A 23 -2.10 23.37 7.00
CA GLY A 23 -1.66 22.58 8.15
C GLY A 23 -2.80 22.54 9.16
N SER A 24 -3.16 21.35 9.65
CA SER A 24 -4.35 21.18 10.49
C SER A 24 -4.09 21.58 11.96
N SER A 25 -4.22 22.87 12.27
CA SER A 25 -4.04 23.40 13.63
C SER A 25 -5.37 23.47 14.41
N ASP A 26 -5.71 22.40 15.13
CA ASP A 26 -6.67 22.44 16.23
C ASP A 26 -6.03 21.84 17.49
N SER A 27 -5.85 22.67 18.52
CA SER A 27 -5.33 22.25 19.82
C SER A 27 -5.91 23.16 20.91
N PRO A 28 -6.84 22.66 21.74
CA PRO A 28 -7.48 23.48 22.78
C PRO A 28 -6.51 23.79 23.92
N ASP A 29 -6.67 25.01 24.45
CA ASP A 29 -5.79 25.70 25.40
C ASP A 29 -5.59 24.99 26.76
N SER A 30 -4.54 25.42 27.44
CA SER A 30 -4.09 24.96 28.76
C SER A 30 -4.88 25.55 29.94
N THR A 31 -4.73 24.95 31.13
CA THR A 31 -5.48 25.28 32.35
C THR A 31 -5.06 26.62 32.99
N PRO A 32 -5.87 27.17 33.92
CA PRO A 32 -5.34 27.27 35.29
C PRO A 32 -6.38 27.29 36.46
N VAL A 33 -6.44 26.22 37.28
CA VAL A 33 -6.81 26.18 38.73
C VAL A 33 -6.19 24.87 39.27
N GLY A 34 -5.68 24.71 40.50
CA GLY A 34 -5.48 25.59 41.67
C GLY A 34 -4.84 24.80 42.83
N THR A 35 -4.51 25.44 43.96
CA THR A 35 -3.64 24.86 45.01
C THR A 35 -4.35 24.12 46.16
N GLY A 36 -3.79 22.98 46.59
CA GLY A 36 -4.04 22.31 47.90
C GLY A 36 -4.23 20.78 47.80
N GLY A 37 -3.84 19.95 48.78
CA GLY A 37 -3.01 20.20 49.97
C GLY A 37 -3.25 19.23 51.15
N SER A 38 -2.29 18.32 51.44
CA SER A 38 -2.28 17.36 52.57
C SER A 38 -3.37 16.25 52.53
N SER A 39 -3.29 15.08 53.19
CA SER A 39 -2.44 14.67 54.34
C SER A 39 -2.31 13.13 54.54
N ASP A 40 -1.10 12.69 54.95
CA ASP A 40 -0.77 11.67 55.97
C ASP A 40 -0.94 10.12 55.87
N ALA A 41 -0.12 9.45 56.70
CA ALA A 41 -0.02 8.01 57.10
C ALA A 41 0.35 6.96 56.02
N SER A 42 1.30 6.00 56.16
CA SER A 42 1.90 5.21 57.28
C SER A 42 0.96 4.09 57.81
N VAL A 43 1.38 2.84 58.14
CA VAL A 43 2.61 2.30 58.77
C VAL A 43 2.97 0.86 58.28
N ASP A 44 4.24 0.46 58.49
CA ASP A 44 4.95 -0.86 58.56
C ASP A 44 4.16 -2.15 59.01
N GLY A 45 4.72 -3.38 58.91
CA GLY A 45 4.03 -4.56 59.50
C GLY A 45 4.56 -6.03 59.52
N THR A 46 5.48 -6.53 58.67
CA THR A 46 6.24 -7.84 58.80
C THR A 46 5.57 -9.25 58.93
N ALA A 47 6.28 -10.28 58.40
CA ALA A 47 6.23 -11.76 58.68
C ALA A 47 4.96 -12.58 58.29
N GLY A 48 5.00 -13.88 57.92
CA GLY A 48 6.04 -14.93 57.71
C GLY A 48 5.33 -16.29 57.37
N LYS A 49 5.90 -17.51 57.23
CA LYS A 49 7.24 -18.14 57.35
C LYS A 49 7.27 -19.50 56.60
N GLY A 50 8.45 -20.01 56.18
CA GLY A 50 8.72 -21.44 55.87
C GLY A 50 8.67 -21.86 54.38
N GLY A 51 9.43 -22.86 53.89
CA GLY A 51 10.44 -23.77 54.49
C GLY A 51 11.46 -24.28 53.45
N ALA A 52 12.49 -25.06 53.82
CA ALA A 52 13.71 -25.23 53.00
C ALA A 52 14.44 -26.60 53.04
N SER A 53 15.22 -26.88 51.99
CA SER A 53 16.39 -27.77 51.88
C SER A 53 17.18 -27.37 50.61
N GLY A 54 18.51 -27.53 50.42
CA GLY A 54 19.59 -28.11 51.25
C GLY A 54 20.21 -29.37 50.60
N GLY A 55 21.52 -29.50 50.33
CA GLY A 55 22.65 -28.56 50.39
C GLY A 55 24.02 -29.28 50.34
N GLY A 56 25.07 -28.65 49.75
CA GLY A 56 26.45 -29.17 49.66
C GLY A 56 26.74 -29.97 48.37
N ALA A 57 27.87 -29.88 47.62
CA ALA A 57 29.24 -29.35 47.75
C ALA A 57 30.35 -30.43 47.85
N GLY A 58 31.33 -30.38 46.94
CA GLY A 58 32.53 -31.24 46.86
C GLY A 58 33.42 -30.79 45.68
N SER A 59 34.74 -30.99 45.74
CA SER A 59 35.66 -30.26 44.83
C SER A 59 36.95 -30.98 44.40
N ALA A 60 37.46 -30.51 43.25
CA ALA A 60 38.88 -30.46 42.83
C ALA A 60 39.56 -31.72 42.25
N GLY A 61 40.23 -31.49 41.11
CA GLY A 61 41.26 -32.30 40.45
C GLY A 61 41.94 -31.44 39.37
N LYS A 62 43.26 -31.54 39.16
CA LYS A 62 44.03 -30.67 38.24
C LYS A 62 45.05 -31.46 37.40
N HIS A 63 45.43 -30.89 36.24
CA HIS A 63 46.55 -31.26 35.34
C HIS A 63 46.36 -32.60 34.57
N SER A 64 46.90 -32.85 33.37
CA SER A 64 47.47 -32.03 32.25
C SER A 64 47.79 -32.96 31.06
N GLY A 65 47.91 -32.55 29.78
CA GLY A 65 47.75 -31.23 29.13
C GLY A 65 48.60 -31.11 27.84
N GLY A 66 48.01 -30.70 26.70
CA GLY A 66 48.65 -30.62 25.36
C GLY A 66 48.38 -31.85 24.46
N SER A 67 48.59 -31.84 23.14
CA SER A 67 48.85 -30.71 22.20
C SER A 67 48.63 -31.14 20.72
N ALA A 68 48.15 -30.20 19.88
CA ALA A 68 48.25 -30.09 18.40
C ALA A 68 47.88 -31.25 17.42
N GLY A 69 47.16 -30.89 16.33
CA GLY A 69 46.98 -31.67 15.10
C GLY A 69 45.72 -32.58 15.04
N GLY A 70 45.12 -32.88 13.89
CA GLY A 70 45.32 -32.31 12.54
C GLY A 70 44.79 -33.21 11.39
N VAL A 71 43.98 -32.64 10.49
CA VAL A 71 43.70 -33.10 9.10
C VAL A 71 42.94 -34.43 8.87
N THR A 72 41.62 -34.30 8.70
CA THR A 72 40.69 -34.96 7.72
C THR A 72 40.77 -36.46 7.31
N LYS A 73 39.56 -37.02 7.12
CA LYS A 73 39.08 -37.84 5.97
C LYS A 73 38.96 -39.36 6.17
N GLY A 74 37.85 -39.91 5.67
CA GLY A 74 37.57 -41.35 5.56
C GLY A 74 36.55 -41.85 6.58
N GLY A 75 35.32 -42.14 6.14
CA GLY A 75 34.26 -42.70 6.99
C GLY A 75 34.09 -44.21 6.81
N SER A 76 33.45 -44.85 7.80
CA SER A 76 32.90 -46.21 7.69
C SER A 76 31.39 -46.14 7.86
N ALA A 77 30.64 -46.79 6.96
CA ALA A 77 29.18 -46.84 7.05
C ALA A 77 28.74 -47.73 8.23
N GLY A 78 27.92 -47.18 9.13
CA GLY A 78 27.30 -47.91 10.24
C GLY A 78 25.78 -47.80 10.16
N THR A 79 25.10 -48.88 9.75
CA THR A 79 23.64 -48.96 9.72
C THR A 79 23.09 -49.12 11.13
N ALA A 80 22.69 -48.01 11.75
CA ALA A 80 22.11 -48.00 13.10
C ALA A 80 20.58 -47.90 13.06
N GLN A 81 19.88 -49.04 13.12
CA GLN A 81 18.46 -49.04 13.48
C GLN A 81 18.34 -48.99 15.01
N GLY A 82 17.92 -47.85 15.54
CA GLY A 82 17.62 -47.62 16.95
C GLY A 82 16.91 -46.29 17.13
N GLY A 83 15.70 -46.31 17.73
CA GLY A 83 14.84 -45.12 17.81
C GLY A 83 15.27 -44.10 18.85
N GLY A 84 14.86 -42.84 18.68
CA GLY A 84 14.98 -41.78 19.70
C GLY A 84 16.20 -40.87 19.60
N GLY A 85 16.88 -40.79 18.45
CA GLY A 85 17.98 -39.85 18.21
C GLY A 85 17.74 -38.96 16.98
N SER A 86 18.26 -37.73 17.00
CA SER A 86 18.28 -36.88 15.80
C SER A 86 19.37 -37.37 14.83
N ALA A 87 19.01 -37.59 13.58
CA ALA A 87 19.98 -37.94 12.54
C ALA A 87 20.64 -36.67 11.98
N GLY A 88 21.93 -36.74 11.66
CA GLY A 88 22.66 -35.63 11.03
C GLY A 88 22.15 -35.32 9.61
N THR A 89 22.74 -34.29 8.98
CA THR A 89 22.48 -33.91 7.58
C THR A 89 22.48 -35.13 6.64
N ALA A 90 21.44 -35.27 5.81
CA ALA A 90 21.18 -36.42 4.95
C ALA A 90 21.04 -37.80 5.66
N GLY A 91 20.71 -37.84 6.96
CA GLY A 91 20.44 -39.07 7.71
C GLY A 91 18.99 -39.54 7.64
N SER A 92 18.74 -40.81 8.03
CA SER A 92 17.40 -41.41 8.09
C SER A 92 16.93 -41.64 9.53
N GLY A 93 15.77 -41.09 9.92
CA GLY A 93 15.19 -41.20 11.26
C GLY A 93 13.85 -41.92 11.31
N MET A 94 13.58 -42.67 12.38
CA MET A 94 12.27 -43.28 12.65
C MET A 94 11.76 -42.81 14.01
N GLY A 95 10.60 -42.13 14.04
CA GLY A 95 10.04 -41.51 15.24
C GLY A 95 10.87 -40.33 15.79
N GLY A 96 11.65 -39.65 14.93
CA GLY A 96 12.55 -38.56 15.34
C GLY A 96 12.89 -37.63 14.16
N ALA A 97 13.67 -36.59 14.43
CA ALA A 97 14.07 -35.61 13.44
C ALA A 97 15.25 -36.08 12.57
N ALA A 98 15.17 -35.82 11.26
CA ALA A 98 16.28 -35.90 10.31
C ALA A 98 16.62 -34.49 9.82
N GLY A 99 17.92 -34.18 9.69
CA GLY A 99 18.36 -32.91 9.12
C GLY A 99 18.07 -32.77 7.62
N ASP A 100 18.52 -31.66 7.03
CA ASP A 100 18.24 -31.27 5.65
C ASP A 100 18.70 -32.33 4.63
N GLY A 101 17.88 -32.51 3.57
CA GLY A 101 17.99 -33.61 2.62
C GLY A 101 17.82 -35.02 3.22
N GLY A 102 17.51 -35.13 4.51
CA GLY A 102 17.29 -36.39 5.22
C GLY A 102 15.90 -36.98 4.99
N SER A 103 15.63 -38.13 5.61
CA SER A 103 14.32 -38.79 5.51
C SER A 103 13.80 -39.27 6.86
N ALA A 104 12.50 -39.10 7.09
CA ALA A 104 11.86 -39.38 8.36
C ALA A 104 10.59 -40.23 8.20
N THR A 105 10.42 -41.24 9.07
CA THR A 105 9.18 -42.02 9.18
C THR A 105 8.55 -41.80 10.55
N GLY A 106 7.35 -41.22 10.59
CA GLY A 106 6.67 -40.84 11.83
C GLY A 106 7.36 -39.70 12.59
N GLY A 107 8.07 -38.82 11.88
CA GLY A 107 8.85 -37.71 12.43
C GLY A 107 9.11 -36.64 11.37
N SER A 108 9.92 -35.63 11.72
CA SER A 108 10.19 -34.48 10.84
C SER A 108 11.47 -34.64 10.04
N ALA A 109 11.47 -34.23 8.77
CA ALA A 109 12.66 -34.05 7.95
C ALA A 109 12.89 -32.55 7.68
N GLY A 110 14.16 -32.12 7.63
CA GLY A 110 14.54 -30.75 7.28
C GLY A 110 14.29 -30.38 5.82
N ASP A 111 14.89 -29.28 5.36
CA ASP A 111 14.60 -28.71 4.05
C ASP A 111 15.11 -29.61 2.91
N GLY A 112 14.32 -29.69 1.83
CA GLY A 112 14.50 -30.67 0.76
C GLY A 112 14.38 -32.15 1.21
N GLY A 113 13.96 -32.40 2.46
CA GLY A 113 13.84 -33.74 3.04
C GLY A 113 12.58 -34.51 2.63
N SER A 114 12.51 -35.79 2.98
CA SER A 114 11.42 -36.70 2.59
C SER A 114 10.78 -37.40 3.79
N ALA A 115 9.51 -37.09 4.09
CA ALA A 115 8.77 -37.58 5.26
C ALA A 115 7.64 -38.57 4.90
N THR A 116 7.42 -39.57 5.76
CA THR A 116 6.26 -40.49 5.69
C THR A 116 5.54 -40.52 7.04
N GLY A 117 4.26 -40.14 7.06
CA GLY A 117 3.47 -40.01 8.29
C GLY A 117 3.97 -38.92 9.23
N GLY A 118 4.58 -37.86 8.69
CA GLY A 118 5.22 -36.77 9.42
C GLY A 118 5.44 -35.55 8.52
N SER A 119 6.19 -34.56 9.00
CA SER A 119 6.43 -33.30 8.29
C SER A 119 7.77 -33.26 7.54
N ALA A 120 7.82 -32.60 6.38
CA ALA A 120 9.03 -32.24 5.65
C ALA A 120 9.15 -30.70 5.56
N GLY A 121 10.39 -30.19 5.58
CA GLY A 121 10.69 -28.77 5.42
C GLY A 121 10.44 -28.22 4.01
N ASP A 122 10.98 -27.03 3.74
CA ASP A 122 10.72 -26.29 2.51
C ASP A 122 11.38 -26.97 1.30
N GLY A 123 10.69 -26.99 0.16
CA GLY A 123 11.02 -27.82 -1.00
C GLY A 123 11.01 -29.34 -0.74
N GLY A 124 10.63 -29.79 0.46
CA GLY A 124 10.57 -31.19 0.85
C GLY A 124 9.36 -31.94 0.29
N SER A 125 9.27 -33.25 0.56
CA SER A 125 8.15 -34.07 0.14
C SER A 125 7.60 -34.95 1.27
N ALA A 126 6.27 -35.08 1.33
CA ALA A 126 5.57 -35.77 2.40
C ALA A 126 4.54 -36.77 1.88
N THR A 127 4.43 -37.95 2.51
CA THR A 127 3.37 -38.94 2.26
C THR A 127 2.58 -39.18 3.53
N GLY A 128 1.28 -38.89 3.52
CA GLY A 128 0.40 -38.98 4.69
C GLY A 128 0.73 -37.95 5.79
N GLY A 129 1.23 -36.77 5.40
CA GLY A 129 1.70 -35.71 6.30
C GLY A 129 1.90 -34.39 5.55
N SER A 130 2.58 -33.42 6.15
CA SER A 130 2.75 -32.07 5.60
C SER A 130 4.12 -31.83 4.97
N ALA A 131 4.17 -31.07 3.87
CA ALA A 131 5.40 -30.53 3.28
C ALA A 131 5.38 -28.99 3.37
N GLY A 132 6.56 -28.37 3.51
CA GLY A 132 6.73 -26.91 3.56
C GLY A 132 6.48 -26.21 2.22
N ASP A 133 6.92 -24.97 2.13
CA ASP A 133 6.68 -24.10 0.97
C ASP A 133 7.47 -24.59 -0.25
N GLY A 134 6.84 -24.53 -1.43
CA GLY A 134 7.31 -25.21 -2.65
C GLY A 134 7.35 -26.74 -2.58
N GLY A 135 6.92 -27.35 -1.46
CA GLY A 135 7.00 -28.80 -1.22
C GLY A 135 5.92 -29.62 -1.93
N SER A 136 6.06 -30.95 -1.90
CA SER A 136 5.17 -31.89 -2.60
C SER A 136 4.56 -32.94 -1.66
N ALA A 137 3.24 -32.92 -1.46
CA ALA A 137 2.51 -33.78 -0.52
C ALA A 137 1.58 -34.80 -1.21
N THR A 138 1.55 -36.04 -0.72
CA THR A 138 0.62 -37.10 -1.14
C THR A 138 -0.24 -37.55 0.03
N GLY A 139 -1.56 -37.40 -0.04
CA GLY A 139 -2.48 -37.72 1.05
C GLY A 139 -2.35 -36.81 2.28
N GLY A 140 -1.93 -35.55 2.06
CA GLY A 140 -1.66 -34.57 3.11
C GLY A 140 -1.51 -33.16 2.52
N SER A 141 -0.97 -32.21 3.28
CA SER A 141 -0.92 -30.79 2.89
C SER A 141 0.45 -30.34 2.38
N ALA A 142 0.48 -29.51 1.34
CA ALA A 142 1.68 -28.81 0.88
C ALA A 142 1.57 -27.30 1.19
N GLY A 143 2.69 -26.63 1.43
CA GLY A 143 2.77 -25.19 1.68
C GLY A 143 2.49 -24.33 0.45
N ASP A 144 2.82 -23.05 0.54
CA ASP A 144 2.58 -22.05 -0.50
C ASP A 144 3.48 -22.33 -1.71
N GLY A 145 2.92 -22.18 -2.92
CA GLY A 145 3.53 -22.64 -4.17
C GLY A 145 3.71 -24.17 -4.30
N GLY A 146 3.33 -24.95 -3.28
CA GLY A 146 3.50 -26.41 -3.23
C GLY A 146 2.50 -27.20 -4.09
N SER A 147 2.68 -28.52 -4.14
CA SER A 147 1.86 -29.44 -4.94
C SER A 147 1.30 -30.59 -4.10
N ALA A 148 -0.03 -30.68 -4.00
CA ALA A 148 -0.73 -31.73 -3.24
C ALA A 148 -1.44 -32.75 -4.16
N THR A 149 -1.36 -34.04 -3.82
CA THR A 149 -2.13 -35.11 -4.48
C THR A 149 -3.00 -35.82 -3.45
N GLY A 150 -4.32 -35.77 -3.60
CA GLY A 150 -5.28 -36.31 -2.62
C GLY A 150 -5.28 -35.57 -1.28
N GLY A 151 -4.97 -34.26 -1.29
CA GLY A 151 -4.88 -33.39 -0.12
C GLY A 151 -4.93 -31.91 -0.51
N SER A 152 -4.48 -31.01 0.38
CA SER A 152 -4.62 -29.55 0.18
C SER A 152 -3.31 -28.84 -0.15
N GLY A 153 -3.32 -27.90 -1.09
CA GLY A 153 -2.17 -27.02 -1.39
C GLY A 153 -2.33 -25.63 -0.78
N GLY A 154 -1.20 -24.95 -0.50
CA GLY A 154 -1.16 -23.56 -0.05
C GLY A 154 -1.50 -22.53 -1.15
N ALA A 155 -1.35 -21.25 -0.84
CA ALA A 155 -1.58 -20.14 -1.76
C ALA A 155 -0.64 -20.25 -2.98
N GLY A 156 -1.19 -20.00 -4.18
CA GLY A 156 -0.48 -20.25 -5.45
C GLY A 156 -0.12 -21.72 -5.74
N GLY A 157 -0.41 -22.65 -4.83
CA GLY A 157 -0.12 -24.08 -4.97
C GLY A 157 -1.14 -24.83 -5.84
N SER A 158 -0.76 -26.04 -6.25
CA SER A 158 -1.58 -26.95 -7.04
C SER A 158 -2.14 -28.09 -6.19
N ALA A 159 -3.36 -28.54 -6.49
CA ALA A 159 -3.94 -29.74 -5.86
C ALA A 159 -4.63 -30.64 -6.89
N THR A 160 -4.21 -31.91 -6.94
CA THR A 160 -4.83 -32.95 -7.77
C THR A 160 -5.68 -33.87 -6.89
N GLY A 161 -7.00 -33.84 -7.08
CA GLY A 161 -7.93 -34.68 -6.29
C GLY A 161 -8.16 -34.20 -4.85
N GLY A 162 -7.94 -32.91 -4.58
CA GLY A 162 -8.18 -32.27 -3.29
C GLY A 162 -8.34 -30.75 -3.43
N ALA A 163 -8.37 -30.02 -2.33
CA ALA A 163 -8.60 -28.57 -2.34
C ALA A 163 -7.33 -27.79 -2.71
N ALA A 164 -7.35 -27.04 -3.82
CA ALA A 164 -6.30 -26.09 -4.13
C ALA A 164 -6.43 -24.83 -3.25
N GLY A 165 -5.29 -24.22 -2.90
CA GLY A 165 -5.29 -22.93 -2.22
C GLY A 165 -5.74 -21.79 -3.15
N THR A 166 -5.93 -20.61 -2.58
CA THR A 166 -6.31 -19.41 -3.32
C THR A 166 -5.22 -19.07 -4.35
N GLY A 167 -5.53 -19.29 -5.63
CA GLY A 167 -4.61 -19.16 -6.76
C GLY A 167 -4.59 -20.37 -7.70
N GLY A 168 -5.04 -21.55 -7.25
CA GLY A 168 -5.11 -22.75 -8.09
C GLY A 168 -6.10 -22.62 -9.25
N SER A 169 -5.65 -22.88 -10.48
CA SER A 169 -6.44 -22.63 -11.70
C SER A 169 -7.66 -23.53 -11.87
N ALA A 170 -8.85 -22.92 -11.90
CA ALA A 170 -10.10 -23.53 -12.34
C ALA A 170 -10.80 -22.67 -13.42
N GLY A 171 -10.33 -22.75 -14.66
CA GLY A 171 -11.19 -22.59 -15.84
C GLY A 171 -11.82 -21.22 -16.12
N SER A 172 -11.19 -20.10 -15.75
CA SER A 172 -11.53 -18.79 -16.33
C SER A 172 -10.27 -17.98 -16.61
N SER A 173 -10.21 -17.34 -17.79
CA SER A 173 -9.10 -16.41 -18.10
C SER A 173 -9.36 -15.09 -17.37
N PRO A 174 -8.41 -14.57 -16.57
CA PRO A 174 -8.60 -13.29 -15.91
C PRO A 174 -8.73 -12.17 -16.96
N SER A 175 -9.66 -11.23 -16.73
CA SER A 175 -9.72 -9.99 -17.49
C SER A 175 -8.37 -9.27 -17.35
N PRO A 176 -7.76 -8.74 -18.44
CA PRO A 176 -6.42 -8.18 -18.38
C PRO A 176 -6.38 -7.00 -17.39
N GLN A 177 -5.30 -6.92 -16.60
CA GLN A 177 -5.16 -6.00 -15.48
C GLN A 177 -5.61 -4.57 -15.81
N ILE A 178 -6.33 -3.94 -14.88
CA ILE A 178 -6.87 -2.59 -15.07
C ILE A 178 -5.81 -1.57 -14.66
N ILE A 179 -5.03 -1.12 -15.65
CA ILE A 179 -4.12 0.02 -15.54
C ILE A 179 -4.69 1.14 -16.41
N ALA A 180 -4.94 2.30 -15.80
CA ALA A 180 -5.41 3.50 -16.47
C ALA A 180 -4.26 4.52 -16.56
N ASP A 181 -3.56 4.52 -17.70
CA ASP A 181 -2.39 5.36 -18.02
C ASP A 181 -2.66 6.29 -19.22
N HIS A 182 -1.65 6.97 -19.76
CA HIS A 182 -1.82 7.87 -20.92
C HIS A 182 -2.40 7.16 -22.17
N THR A 183 -2.16 5.87 -22.34
CA THR A 183 -2.55 5.12 -23.56
C THR A 183 -4.06 4.96 -23.68
N ILE A 184 -4.77 4.95 -22.55
CA ILE A 184 -6.22 4.78 -22.52
C ILE A 184 -7.00 6.10 -22.52
N VAL A 185 -6.31 7.25 -22.43
CA VAL A 185 -6.93 8.60 -22.43
C VAL A 185 -7.70 8.85 -23.73
N ALA A 186 -7.26 8.31 -24.87
CA ALA A 186 -8.00 8.35 -26.12
C ALA A 186 -9.19 7.37 -26.11
N ARG A 187 -9.00 6.16 -25.57
CA ARG A 187 -9.93 5.01 -25.64
C ARG A 187 -11.23 5.16 -24.84
N TYR A 188 -11.48 6.32 -24.22
CA TYR A 188 -12.79 6.63 -23.64
C TYR A 188 -13.89 6.74 -24.72
N ASP A 189 -13.50 7.08 -25.96
CA ASP A 189 -14.41 7.33 -27.07
C ASP A 189 -15.14 6.07 -27.55
N VAL A 190 -14.48 4.92 -27.50
CA VAL A 190 -14.95 3.59 -27.90
C VAL A 190 -15.69 2.81 -26.80
N ILE A 191 -15.86 3.36 -25.58
CA ILE A 191 -16.61 2.68 -24.50
C ILE A 191 -18.03 2.34 -25.01
N PRO A 192 -18.44 1.05 -25.05
CA PRO A 192 -19.77 0.68 -25.52
C PRO A 192 -20.88 1.23 -24.61
N GLN A 193 -22.01 1.66 -25.20
CA GLN A 193 -23.10 2.32 -24.47
C GLN A 193 -23.58 1.55 -23.23
N THR A 194 -23.65 0.21 -23.29
CA THR A 194 -24.00 -0.65 -22.16
C THR A 194 -23.10 -0.43 -20.92
N TYR A 195 -21.80 -0.17 -21.14
CA TYR A 195 -20.86 0.12 -20.06
C TYR A 195 -20.90 1.58 -19.64
N ILE A 196 -21.20 2.53 -20.54
CA ILE A 196 -21.53 3.91 -20.17
C ILE A 196 -22.74 3.92 -19.21
N ASP A 197 -23.80 3.19 -19.54
CA ASP A 197 -25.01 3.05 -18.74
C ASP A 197 -24.81 2.20 -17.46
N ALA A 198 -23.68 1.50 -17.34
CA ALA A 198 -23.24 0.86 -16.09
C ALA A 198 -22.48 1.86 -15.21
N VAL A 199 -21.54 2.62 -15.78
CA VAL A 199 -20.76 3.65 -15.05
C VAL A 199 -21.64 4.80 -14.56
N LYS A 200 -22.72 5.16 -15.29
CA LYS A 200 -23.74 6.11 -14.81
C LYS A 200 -24.44 5.72 -13.50
N LYS A 201 -24.31 4.48 -13.03
CA LYS A 201 -24.88 4.02 -11.74
C LYS A 201 -23.88 4.11 -10.59
N MET A 202 -22.60 4.25 -10.91
CA MET A 202 -21.50 4.20 -9.97
C MET A 202 -21.38 5.47 -9.14
N TRP A 203 -20.70 5.33 -8.00
CA TRP A 203 -20.06 6.43 -7.29
C TRP A 203 -18.57 6.12 -7.19
N ILE A 204 -17.74 7.05 -7.68
CA ILE A 204 -16.27 7.04 -7.52
C ILE A 204 -15.91 8.01 -6.39
N ASN A 205 -15.20 7.51 -5.38
CA ASN A 205 -14.79 8.29 -4.22
C ASN A 205 -13.28 8.51 -4.24
N ILE A 206 -12.83 9.76 -4.24
CA ILE A 206 -11.40 10.12 -4.24
C ILE A 206 -11.05 10.93 -2.98
N PRO A 207 -11.04 10.31 -1.77
CA PRO A 207 -10.56 10.96 -0.55
C PRO A 207 -9.17 11.55 -0.76
N GLY A 208 -8.97 12.80 -0.37
CA GLY A 208 -7.73 13.48 -0.68
C GLY A 208 -7.79 15.00 -0.62
N GLU A 209 -6.71 15.59 -1.10
CA GLU A 209 -6.30 16.96 -0.85
C GLU A 209 -6.71 17.90 -2.01
N SER A 210 -5.81 18.77 -2.48
CA SER A 210 -6.07 19.75 -3.54
C SER A 210 -6.14 19.10 -4.93
N HIS A 211 -5.17 18.26 -5.31
CA HIS A 211 -5.15 17.59 -6.62
C HIS A 211 -6.29 16.57 -6.79
N SER A 212 -6.93 16.11 -5.70
CA SER A 212 -8.23 15.40 -5.75
C SER A 212 -9.26 16.16 -6.59
N ALA A 213 -9.25 17.50 -6.61
CA ALA A 213 -10.15 18.29 -7.44
C ALA A 213 -10.00 18.00 -8.95
N ALA A 214 -8.78 17.74 -9.44
CA ALA A 214 -8.50 17.52 -10.87
C ALA A 214 -9.24 16.28 -11.43
N TYR A 215 -9.26 15.18 -10.68
CA TYR A 215 -10.03 13.97 -11.03
C TYR A 215 -11.52 14.28 -11.20
N ARG A 216 -12.08 15.02 -10.24
CA ARG A 216 -13.53 15.14 -10.03
C ARG A 216 -14.14 16.21 -10.92
N GLN A 217 -13.44 17.34 -11.08
CA GLN A 217 -13.80 18.39 -12.03
C GLN A 217 -13.51 17.96 -13.48
N GLY A 218 -12.49 17.13 -13.70
CA GLY A 218 -12.23 16.49 -15.00
C GLY A 218 -13.38 15.63 -15.52
N LEU A 219 -14.01 14.84 -14.64
CA LEU A 219 -15.23 14.09 -14.96
C LEU A 219 -16.40 15.00 -15.34
N VAL A 220 -16.62 16.09 -14.59
CA VAL A 220 -17.68 17.06 -14.85
C VAL A 220 -17.45 17.80 -16.17
N ALA A 221 -16.22 18.23 -16.44
CA ALA A 221 -15.83 18.86 -17.70
C ALA A 221 -16.03 17.94 -18.90
N LEU A 222 -15.71 16.64 -18.76
CA LEU A 222 -15.99 15.65 -19.81
C LEU A 222 -17.48 15.60 -20.13
N GLY A 223 -18.34 15.44 -19.10
CA GLY A 223 -19.80 15.37 -19.28
C GLY A 223 -20.44 16.65 -19.82
N GLN A 224 -19.80 17.81 -19.65
CA GLN A 224 -20.18 19.07 -20.31
C GLN A 224 -19.77 19.11 -21.79
N SER A 225 -18.65 18.49 -22.16
CA SER A 225 -18.14 18.44 -23.53
C SER A 225 -18.74 17.31 -24.39
N ASP A 226 -19.11 16.19 -23.78
CA ASP A 226 -19.68 15.01 -24.42
C ASP A 226 -20.78 14.42 -23.52
N ALA A 227 -22.04 14.65 -23.93
CA ALA A 227 -23.22 14.27 -23.17
C ALA A 227 -23.43 12.74 -23.03
N ARG A 228 -22.58 11.90 -23.63
CA ARG A 228 -22.52 10.46 -23.31
C ARG A 228 -22.03 10.21 -21.88
N PHE A 229 -21.18 11.08 -21.34
CA PHE A 229 -20.42 10.87 -20.11
C PHE A 229 -20.80 11.82 -18.95
N PRO A 230 -22.11 12.03 -18.64
CA PRO A 230 -22.51 12.99 -17.62
C PRO A 230 -22.04 12.56 -16.24
N ALA A 231 -21.46 13.50 -15.49
CA ALA A 231 -20.98 13.28 -14.13
C ALA A 231 -21.30 14.48 -13.23
N VAL A 232 -21.51 14.22 -11.93
CA VAL A 232 -21.82 15.25 -10.92
C VAL A 232 -20.86 15.12 -9.74
N ALA A 233 -20.20 16.24 -9.40
CA ALA A 233 -19.30 16.32 -8.25
C ALA A 233 -20.01 16.85 -7.01
N THR A 234 -20.12 16.01 -5.97
CA THR A 234 -20.50 16.45 -4.63
C THR A 234 -19.27 17.04 -3.91
N GLU A 235 -19.33 18.34 -3.60
CA GLU A 235 -18.22 19.09 -2.96
C GLU A 235 -18.45 19.38 -1.47
N ASN A 236 -19.66 19.16 -0.94
CA ASN A 236 -20.03 19.39 0.45
C ASN A 236 -21.26 18.56 0.84
N GLY A 237 -21.48 18.37 2.15
CA GLY A 237 -22.63 17.61 2.66
C GLY A 237 -22.53 16.10 2.43
N ALA A 238 -23.67 15.41 2.37
CA ALA A 238 -23.71 13.98 2.08
C ALA A 238 -23.52 13.69 0.57
N PRO A 239 -22.92 12.55 0.19
CA PRO A 239 -22.91 12.07 -1.18
C PRO A 239 -24.32 11.99 -1.78
N GLU A 240 -24.42 12.15 -3.09
CA GLU A 240 -25.66 11.91 -3.80
C GLU A 240 -26.10 10.43 -3.69
N ALA A 241 -27.40 10.22 -3.44
CA ALA A 241 -28.02 8.89 -3.40
C ALA A 241 -27.90 8.16 -4.75
N TYR A 242 -28.32 6.89 -4.81
CA TYR A 242 -28.33 6.13 -6.06
C TYR A 242 -29.11 6.87 -7.18
N THR A 243 -28.49 6.93 -8.35
CA THR A 243 -29.03 7.41 -9.62
C THR A 243 -28.49 6.53 -10.73
N ASP A 244 -29.15 6.51 -11.89
CA ASP A 244 -28.67 5.88 -13.13
C ASP A 244 -28.49 6.87 -14.27
N GLN A 245 -28.62 8.18 -13.99
CA GLN A 245 -28.55 9.24 -14.99
C GLN A 245 -27.10 9.70 -15.27
N HIS A 246 -26.25 9.72 -14.25
CA HIS A 246 -24.91 10.31 -14.27
C HIS A 246 -23.96 9.66 -13.25
N LEU A 247 -22.67 9.62 -13.60
CA LEU A 247 -21.63 9.16 -12.68
C LEU A 247 -21.52 10.12 -11.49
N ARG A 248 -21.65 9.60 -10.27
CA ARG A 248 -21.46 10.38 -9.04
C ARG A 248 -20.00 10.40 -8.65
N VAL A 249 -19.47 11.56 -8.23
CA VAL A 249 -18.10 11.67 -7.73
C VAL A 249 -18.00 12.59 -6.51
N SER A 250 -17.18 12.22 -5.53
CA SER A 250 -16.87 13.07 -4.37
C SER A 250 -15.51 12.74 -3.76
N ARG A 251 -15.01 13.60 -2.85
CA ARG A 251 -13.89 13.29 -1.95
C ARG A 251 -14.30 13.07 -0.49
N SER A 252 -15.60 12.84 -0.27
CA SER A 252 -16.21 12.78 1.05
C SER A 252 -15.86 11.48 1.79
N VAL A 253 -15.51 11.57 3.07
CA VAL A 253 -15.29 10.43 3.98
C VAL A 253 -16.18 10.56 5.20
N ARG A 254 -16.81 9.46 5.63
CA ARG A 254 -17.56 9.41 6.90
C ARG A 254 -16.59 9.32 8.07
N ASN A 255 -16.51 10.37 8.90
CA ASN A 255 -15.57 10.44 10.02
C ASN A 255 -16.14 9.83 11.32
N GLN A 256 -15.28 9.67 12.34
CA GLN A 256 -15.62 9.07 13.64
C GLN A 256 -16.70 9.84 14.42
N TYR A 257 -16.98 11.09 14.06
CA TYR A 257 -18.03 11.91 14.67
C TYR A 257 -19.39 11.78 13.95
N ASN A 258 -19.54 10.77 13.09
CA ASN A 258 -20.73 10.54 12.27
C ASN A 258 -21.07 11.77 11.40
N ASN A 259 -20.05 12.45 10.88
CA ASN A 259 -20.14 13.58 9.97
C ASN A 259 -19.43 13.29 8.64
N TRP A 260 -19.70 14.10 7.62
CA TRP A 260 -19.03 14.02 6.32
C TRP A 260 -17.85 14.98 6.29
N SER A 261 -16.62 14.44 6.30
CA SER A 261 -15.40 15.21 6.05
C SER A 261 -15.14 15.29 4.55
N TYR A 262 -14.51 16.39 4.11
CA TYR A 262 -13.97 16.56 2.76
C TYR A 262 -12.43 16.76 2.78
N GLY A 263 -11.80 16.74 3.95
CA GLY A 263 -10.35 16.63 4.11
C GLY A 263 -9.98 15.23 4.60
N THR A 264 -9.07 14.55 3.91
CA THR A 264 -8.50 13.25 4.27
C THR A 264 -7.17 13.09 3.54
N GLY A 265 -6.09 13.61 4.14
CA GLY A 265 -4.71 13.45 3.65
C GLY A 265 -4.09 12.10 4.03
N GLU A 266 -2.77 12.03 4.00
CA GLU A 266 -1.97 10.82 4.26
C GLU A 266 -2.21 10.23 5.66
N ALA A 267 -2.47 11.08 6.66
CA ALA A 267 -2.86 10.69 8.02
C ALA A 267 -4.11 9.78 8.04
N GLY A 268 -5.07 10.02 7.13
CA GLY A 268 -6.30 9.24 7.02
C GLY A 268 -6.21 8.04 6.09
N TRP A 269 -5.19 7.96 5.22
CA TRP A 269 -5.05 6.89 4.23
C TRP A 269 -3.91 5.90 4.54
N TYR A 270 -2.72 6.33 4.95
CA TYR A 270 -1.57 5.40 5.08
C TYR A 270 -0.56 5.60 6.21
N THR A 271 -0.29 6.82 6.71
CA THR A 271 0.82 6.99 7.68
C THR A 271 0.54 6.32 9.03
N TRP A 272 -0.73 6.10 9.36
CA TRP A 272 -1.19 5.25 10.47
C TRP A 272 -0.59 3.83 10.42
N ASN A 273 -0.23 3.34 9.24
CA ASN A 273 0.26 1.97 9.03
C ASN A 273 1.74 1.80 9.36
N ALA A 274 2.49 2.90 9.47
CA ALA A 274 3.87 2.89 9.99
C ALA A 274 3.93 2.71 11.53
N HIS A 275 2.81 2.90 12.23
CA HIS A 275 2.75 2.68 13.68
C HIS A 275 2.82 1.18 14.00
N PRO A 276 3.56 0.78 15.06
CA PRO A 276 3.52 -0.59 15.56
C PRO A 276 2.09 -1.08 15.79
N LEU A 277 1.82 -2.36 15.52
CA LEU A 277 0.47 -2.96 15.59
C LEU A 277 -0.23 -2.73 16.95
N SER A 278 0.54 -2.65 18.04
CA SER A 278 0.08 -2.37 19.40
C SER A 278 -0.32 -0.91 19.68
N SER A 279 0.00 0.03 18.78
CA SER A 279 -0.21 1.47 18.96
C SER A 279 -0.78 2.19 17.72
N GLN A 280 -1.28 1.46 16.71
CA GLN A 280 -1.89 2.08 15.52
C GLN A 280 -3.09 2.98 15.90
N PRO A 281 -3.14 4.23 15.39
CA PRO A 281 -4.19 5.18 15.73
C PRO A 281 -5.53 4.83 15.06
N ALA A 282 -6.63 5.40 15.58
CA ALA A 282 -7.99 5.18 15.07
C ALA A 282 -8.20 5.52 13.57
N ALA A 283 -7.29 6.31 12.97
CA ALA A 283 -7.28 6.59 11.53
C ALA A 283 -7.19 5.32 10.67
N LYS A 284 -6.58 4.23 11.18
CA LYS A 284 -6.48 2.93 10.48
C LYS A 284 -7.83 2.34 10.05
N ASP A 285 -8.89 2.69 10.79
CA ASP A 285 -10.24 2.19 10.59
C ASP A 285 -11.12 3.20 9.85
N LEU A 286 -10.63 4.42 9.55
CA LEU A 286 -11.40 5.51 8.93
C LEU A 286 -12.01 5.11 7.58
N ILE A 287 -11.18 4.68 6.63
CA ILE A 287 -11.63 4.26 5.29
C ILE A 287 -12.49 2.99 5.36
N LYS A 288 -12.15 2.05 6.26
CA LYS A 288 -12.91 0.80 6.46
C LYS A 288 -14.32 1.08 7.00
N ASN A 289 -14.43 1.95 8.01
CA ASN A 289 -15.70 2.41 8.57
C ASN A 289 -16.52 3.22 7.57
N HIS A 290 -15.88 4.05 6.73
CA HIS A 290 -16.53 4.79 5.65
C HIS A 290 -17.13 3.87 4.58
N ILE A 291 -16.37 2.89 4.08
CA ILE A 291 -16.88 1.85 3.15
C ILE A 291 -18.05 1.10 3.80
N THR A 292 -17.86 0.62 5.04
CA THR A 292 -18.89 -0.12 5.80
C THR A 292 -20.16 0.69 5.99
N TYR A 293 -20.05 1.98 6.32
CA TYR A 293 -21.19 2.87 6.43
C TYR A 293 -21.92 3.02 5.08
N CYS A 294 -21.16 3.23 4.00
CA CYS A 294 -21.72 3.48 2.67
C CYS A 294 -22.46 2.25 2.10
N GLU A 295 -21.88 1.05 2.20
CA GLU A 295 -22.53 -0.21 1.80
C GLU A 295 -23.82 -0.46 2.62
N ASN A 296 -23.80 -0.19 3.93
CA ASN A 296 -24.98 -0.37 4.80
C ASN A 296 -26.06 0.73 4.68
N ASN A 297 -25.81 1.84 3.97
CA ASN A 297 -26.74 2.98 3.85
C ASN A 297 -27.20 3.26 2.41
N ASN A 298 -27.13 2.26 1.51
CA ASN A 298 -27.49 2.40 0.09
C ASN A 298 -26.68 3.48 -0.66
N LEU A 299 -25.42 3.67 -0.24
CA LEU A 299 -24.45 4.58 -0.85
C LEU A 299 -23.27 3.76 -1.41
N HIS A 300 -23.54 2.64 -2.09
CA HIS A 300 -22.49 1.76 -2.64
C HIS A 300 -21.42 2.54 -3.41
N ILE A 301 -20.16 2.39 -2.97
CA ILE A 301 -18.99 2.97 -3.61
C ILE A 301 -18.50 1.97 -4.64
N ALA A 302 -18.57 2.30 -5.94
CA ALA A 302 -18.12 1.37 -6.98
C ALA A 302 -16.59 1.24 -6.96
N ALA A 303 -15.89 2.36 -6.79
CA ALA A 303 -14.45 2.39 -6.60
C ALA A 303 -13.99 3.55 -5.70
N ILE A 304 -12.84 3.37 -5.04
CA ILE A 304 -12.22 4.32 -4.11
C ILE A 304 -10.69 4.35 -4.27
N GLY A 305 -10.06 5.52 -4.25
CA GLY A 305 -8.61 5.66 -4.37
C GLY A 305 -8.09 6.99 -3.83
N PHE A 306 -6.81 7.06 -3.46
CA PHE A 306 -6.25 8.24 -2.80
C PHE A 306 -5.98 9.39 -3.78
N GLY A 307 -6.58 10.55 -3.52
CA GLY A 307 -6.30 11.80 -4.21
C GLY A 307 -5.16 12.55 -3.55
N TRP A 308 -3.93 12.09 -3.79
CA TRP A 308 -2.67 12.70 -3.34
C TRP A 308 -2.64 14.24 -3.39
N CYS A 309 -1.82 14.84 -2.54
CA CYS A 309 -1.34 16.20 -2.63
C CYS A 309 0.10 16.20 -3.22
N TRP A 310 0.90 17.22 -2.89
CA TRP A 310 2.36 17.13 -3.01
C TRP A 310 3.01 16.31 -1.86
N ASP A 311 2.30 15.43 -1.16
CA ASP A 311 2.74 14.67 0.03
C ASP A 311 4.05 13.89 -0.19
N THR A 312 4.33 13.48 -1.43
CA THR A 312 5.61 12.86 -1.83
C THR A 312 6.81 13.83 -1.86
N THR A 313 6.61 15.14 -1.69
CA THR A 313 7.60 16.22 -1.98
C THR A 313 7.56 17.46 -1.07
N TRP A 314 6.36 17.93 -0.68
CA TRP A 314 6.11 19.04 0.24
C TRP A 314 6.01 18.47 1.66
N HIS A 315 6.40 19.16 2.74
CA HIS A 315 7.25 20.35 2.81
C HIS A 315 8.70 20.02 3.21
N ASN A 316 8.98 18.81 3.68
CA ASN A 316 10.35 18.39 3.99
C ASN A 316 11.15 18.26 2.69
N VAL A 317 12.02 19.24 2.43
CA VAL A 317 12.96 19.23 1.30
C VAL A 317 13.93 18.03 1.39
N PRO A 318 14.52 17.59 0.25
CA PRO A 318 15.50 16.52 0.19
C PRO A 318 16.59 16.65 1.26
N GLY A 319 16.66 15.69 2.17
CA GLY A 319 17.53 15.74 3.35
C GLY A 319 17.79 14.38 3.96
N GLY A 320 18.64 14.35 5.00
CA GLY A 320 19.17 13.11 5.55
C GLY A 320 20.36 12.57 4.75
N THR A 321 20.59 11.27 4.87
CA THR A 321 21.66 10.56 4.15
C THR A 321 21.28 10.36 2.68
N VAL A 322 22.27 10.32 1.78
CA VAL A 322 22.04 9.95 0.38
C VAL A 322 21.84 8.43 0.30
N ASP A 323 20.76 8.03 -0.34
CA ASP A 323 20.44 6.65 -0.71
C ASP A 323 21.55 6.06 -1.62
N PRO A 324 22.20 4.94 -1.23
CA PRO A 324 23.28 4.33 -2.00
C PRO A 324 22.80 3.53 -3.22
N VAL A 325 21.51 3.19 -3.31
CA VAL A 325 20.87 2.47 -4.42
C VAL A 325 20.35 3.46 -5.45
N HIS A 326 19.62 4.48 -5.02
CA HIS A 326 18.92 5.43 -5.91
C HIS A 326 19.62 6.78 -6.10
N GLY A 327 20.62 7.11 -5.28
CA GLY A 327 21.43 8.34 -5.43
C GLY A 327 20.71 9.63 -5.01
N VAL A 328 19.58 9.54 -4.31
CA VAL A 328 18.74 10.66 -3.87
C VAL A 328 18.80 10.88 -2.37
N ARG A 329 18.37 12.06 -1.92
CA ARG A 329 17.80 12.23 -0.58
C ARG A 329 16.28 12.31 -0.67
N TRP A 330 15.63 11.73 0.32
CA TRP A 330 14.17 11.65 0.39
C TRP A 330 13.53 12.97 0.85
N ALA A 331 12.29 13.19 0.39
CA ALA A 331 11.47 14.37 0.67
C ALA A 331 10.02 13.95 1.01
N GLY A 332 9.17 14.93 1.33
CA GLY A 332 7.72 14.75 1.50
C GLY A 332 7.20 14.91 2.93
N ALA A 333 5.87 14.88 3.06
CA ALA A 333 5.14 14.99 4.31
C ALA A 333 4.64 13.62 4.76
N SER A 334 4.56 13.44 6.07
CA SER A 334 4.05 12.23 6.70
C SER A 334 3.19 12.57 7.92
N GLU A 335 2.24 13.51 7.76
CA GLU A 335 1.33 13.87 8.85
C GLU A 335 0.63 12.62 9.42
N GLY A 336 0.49 12.56 10.75
CA GLY A 336 -0.02 11.38 11.46
C GLY A 336 0.95 10.19 11.58
N GLY A 337 2.15 10.27 10.99
CA GLY A 337 3.22 9.27 11.13
C GLY A 337 3.74 9.12 12.58
N PRO A 338 4.30 7.96 12.94
CA PRO A 338 4.71 7.63 14.31
C PRO A 338 5.99 8.34 14.77
N ASP A 339 6.74 8.94 13.84
CA ASP A 339 7.97 9.72 14.07
C ASP A 339 7.73 11.23 13.87
N GLY A 340 6.47 11.64 13.66
CA GLY A 340 6.07 12.98 13.26
C GLY A 340 5.95 13.14 11.73
N ASP A 341 5.81 14.39 11.30
CA ASP A 341 5.84 14.77 9.89
C ASP A 341 7.31 14.94 9.44
N LEU A 342 7.79 14.00 8.63
CA LEU A 342 9.18 13.90 8.18
C LEU A 342 9.24 13.40 6.73
N ARG A 343 10.38 13.63 6.07
CA ARG A 343 10.71 12.98 4.79
C ARG A 343 10.64 11.46 4.91
N TRP A 344 10.33 10.77 3.80
CA TRP A 344 10.08 9.33 3.77
C TRP A 344 10.55 8.68 2.47
N GLY A 345 10.95 7.41 2.51
CA GLY A 345 11.53 6.68 1.38
C GLY A 345 10.57 5.73 0.64
N LEU A 346 11.11 4.70 -0.02
CA LEU A 346 10.36 3.62 -0.66
C LEU A 346 10.05 2.48 0.32
N ASP A 347 11.06 2.03 1.07
CA ASP A 347 10.99 0.83 1.91
C ASP A 347 11.81 0.94 3.20
N ASP A 348 11.97 -0.17 3.90
CA ASP A 348 12.49 -0.23 5.26
C ASP A 348 14.00 0.09 5.34
N ASP A 349 14.76 -0.09 4.25
CA ASP A 349 16.18 0.28 4.18
C ASP A 349 16.38 1.82 4.13
N ASP A 350 15.31 2.59 3.85
CA ASP A 350 15.31 4.05 3.92
C ASP A 350 15.04 4.62 5.31
N ILE A 351 14.56 3.81 6.26
CA ILE A 351 14.24 4.27 7.62
C ILE A 351 15.50 4.85 8.31
N PRO A 352 16.70 4.24 8.23
CA PRO A 352 17.94 4.82 8.75
C PRO A 352 18.42 6.08 8.00
N LEU A 353 18.00 6.29 6.74
CA LEU A 353 18.42 7.44 5.93
C LEU A 353 17.56 8.68 6.21
N THR A 354 16.28 8.45 6.49
CA THR A 354 15.24 9.48 6.68
C THR A 354 15.00 9.85 8.14
N GLY A 355 15.14 8.87 9.04
CA GLY A 355 14.70 8.95 10.44
C GLY A 355 13.20 8.71 10.64
N ASN A 356 12.50 8.12 9.66
CA ASN A 356 11.04 8.01 9.63
C ASN A 356 10.60 6.58 9.23
N ARG A 357 9.63 6.00 9.94
CA ARG A 357 9.03 4.70 9.60
C ARG A 357 7.95 4.78 8.52
N VAL A 358 7.55 5.97 8.07
CA VAL A 358 6.75 6.13 6.86
C VAL A 358 7.64 5.89 5.64
N THR A 359 7.16 5.04 4.73
CA THR A 359 7.82 4.58 3.50
C THR A 359 6.72 4.35 2.45
N MET A 360 7.04 4.22 1.16
CA MET A 360 6.01 3.91 0.15
C MET A 360 5.35 2.54 0.41
N ASN A 361 6.07 1.57 1.01
CA ASN A 361 5.48 0.31 1.47
C ASN A 361 4.31 0.49 2.44
N THR A 362 4.25 1.59 3.23
CA THR A 362 3.12 1.83 4.15
C THR A 362 1.86 2.23 3.38
N TYR A 363 1.98 3.05 2.32
CA TYR A 363 0.89 3.35 1.38
C TYR A 363 0.39 2.10 0.65
N LEU A 364 1.31 1.30 0.13
CA LEU A 364 0.96 0.08 -0.62
C LEU A 364 0.23 -0.92 0.29
N SER A 365 0.76 -1.15 1.48
CA SER A 365 0.18 -2.08 2.46
C SER A 365 -1.13 -1.57 3.07
N ALA A 366 -1.29 -0.26 3.27
CA ALA A 366 -2.55 0.33 3.74
C ALA A 366 -3.66 0.18 2.67
N THR A 367 -3.32 0.46 1.41
CA THR A 367 -4.24 0.35 0.27
C THR A 367 -4.63 -1.10 0.01
N GLN A 368 -3.69 -2.05 0.09
CA GLN A 368 -3.98 -3.50 0.04
C GLN A 368 -4.88 -3.93 1.22
N ALA A 369 -4.62 -3.47 2.45
CA ALA A 369 -5.46 -3.75 3.61
C ALA A 369 -6.90 -3.18 3.52
N TYR A 370 -7.19 -2.30 2.55
CA TYR A 370 -8.54 -1.89 2.20
C TYR A 370 -9.18 -2.78 1.12
N ILE A 371 -8.39 -3.31 0.16
CA ILE A 371 -8.83 -4.37 -0.77
C ILE A 371 -9.24 -5.62 0.00
N ASP A 372 -8.36 -6.09 0.88
CA ASP A 372 -8.55 -7.31 1.67
C ASP A 372 -9.77 -7.19 2.59
N PHE A 373 -9.98 -6.00 3.16
CA PHE A 373 -11.15 -5.69 3.97
C PHE A 373 -12.44 -5.75 3.16
N ALA A 374 -12.50 -5.10 1.98
CA ALA A 374 -13.67 -5.14 1.12
C ALA A 374 -14.00 -6.58 0.69
N ALA A 375 -12.99 -7.36 0.31
CA ALA A 375 -13.13 -8.77 -0.04
C ALA A 375 -13.64 -9.62 1.15
N GLN A 376 -13.08 -9.45 2.35
CA GLN A 376 -13.48 -10.17 3.56
C GLN A 376 -14.93 -9.89 3.97
N GLN A 377 -15.41 -8.64 3.81
CA GLN A 377 -16.79 -8.28 4.10
C GLN A 377 -17.78 -8.63 2.97
N GLY A 378 -17.29 -9.12 1.82
CA GLY A 378 -18.12 -9.37 0.63
C GLY A 378 -18.62 -8.10 -0.06
N PHE A 379 -17.98 -6.96 0.19
CA PHE A 379 -18.34 -5.66 -0.38
C PHE A 379 -17.93 -5.57 -1.86
N GLY A 380 -18.76 -4.89 -2.67
CA GLY A 380 -18.49 -4.72 -4.10
C GLY A 380 -17.33 -3.76 -4.39
N THR A 381 -17.13 -2.81 -3.47
CA THR A 381 -16.20 -1.67 -3.56
C THR A 381 -14.81 -2.07 -4.07
N LYS A 382 -14.32 -1.43 -5.14
CA LYS A 382 -12.95 -1.62 -5.66
C LYS A 382 -12.00 -0.54 -5.15
N VAL A 383 -11.00 -0.94 -4.39
CA VAL A 383 -9.92 -0.02 -3.99
C VAL A 383 -8.87 0.05 -5.11
N VAL A 384 -8.42 1.27 -5.42
CA VAL A 384 -7.56 1.60 -6.56
C VAL A 384 -6.28 2.26 -6.06
N PHE A 385 -5.13 1.74 -6.49
CA PHE A 385 -3.85 2.40 -6.30
C PHE A 385 -3.75 3.61 -7.23
N THR A 386 -3.11 4.67 -6.76
CA THR A 386 -2.95 5.94 -7.47
C THR A 386 -1.50 6.38 -7.38
N THR A 387 -0.94 6.91 -8.46
CA THR A 387 0.28 7.74 -8.39
C THR A 387 -0.06 9.17 -7.98
N GLY A 388 0.90 9.91 -7.41
CA GLY A 388 0.73 11.32 -7.07
C GLY A 388 0.96 12.31 -8.23
N PRO A 389 0.90 13.62 -7.95
CA PRO A 389 1.11 14.68 -8.94
C PRO A 389 2.54 14.82 -9.47
N VAL A 390 2.66 15.50 -10.61
CA VAL A 390 3.91 15.68 -11.38
C VAL A 390 4.24 17.15 -11.69
N ASP A 391 3.44 18.07 -11.17
CA ASP A 391 3.64 19.53 -11.14
C ASP A 391 4.46 19.99 -9.92
N GLY A 392 4.66 21.31 -9.78
CA GLY A 392 5.25 22.00 -8.63
C GLY A 392 6.77 21.83 -8.44
N TYR A 393 7.23 20.59 -8.41
CA TYR A 393 8.57 20.21 -7.95
C TYR A 393 9.41 19.55 -9.05
N THR A 394 10.68 19.95 -9.14
CA THR A 394 11.70 19.38 -10.03
C THR A 394 13.00 19.14 -9.24
N GLY A 395 14.15 18.94 -9.90
CA GLY A 395 15.41 18.59 -9.25
C GLY A 395 15.35 17.24 -8.53
N GLU A 396 16.00 17.16 -7.36
CA GLU A 396 16.05 15.97 -6.50
C GLU A 396 14.65 15.57 -6.00
N SER A 397 13.84 16.56 -5.55
CA SER A 397 12.44 16.36 -5.16
C SER A 397 11.60 15.71 -6.26
N GLY A 398 11.75 16.16 -7.51
CA GLY A 398 11.04 15.61 -8.65
C GLY A 398 11.47 14.18 -8.99
N TYR A 399 12.77 13.88 -8.89
CA TYR A 399 13.28 12.54 -9.19
C TYR A 399 12.92 11.51 -8.11
N GLN A 400 13.07 11.84 -6.82
CA GLN A 400 12.65 10.92 -5.74
C GLN A 400 11.14 10.65 -5.75
N ARG A 401 10.34 11.60 -6.26
CA ARG A 401 8.90 11.41 -6.51
C ARG A 401 8.62 10.46 -7.67
N HIS A 402 9.39 10.55 -8.76
CA HIS A 402 9.31 9.59 -9.85
C HIS A 402 9.63 8.16 -9.38
N LEU A 403 10.67 7.98 -8.55
CA LEU A 403 10.99 6.67 -7.95
C LEU A 403 9.83 6.14 -7.09
N LYS A 404 9.23 7.00 -6.24
CA LYS A 404 8.01 6.67 -5.48
C LYS A 404 6.86 6.22 -6.39
N HIS A 405 6.68 6.82 -7.57
CA HIS A 405 5.68 6.39 -8.54
C HIS A 405 6.05 5.07 -9.25
N GLU A 406 7.31 4.83 -9.58
CA GLU A 406 7.77 3.51 -10.10
C GLU A 406 7.60 2.38 -9.09
N HIS A 407 7.75 2.65 -7.78
CA HIS A 407 7.49 1.68 -6.72
C HIS A 407 6.01 1.24 -6.71
N ILE A 408 5.08 2.20 -6.82
CA ILE A 408 3.64 1.91 -6.97
C ILE A 408 3.36 1.12 -8.25
N ARG A 409 3.92 1.56 -9.38
CA ARG A 409 3.76 0.87 -10.68
C ARG A 409 4.26 -0.57 -10.62
N THR A 410 5.39 -0.81 -9.96
CA THR A 410 6.00 -2.14 -9.80
C THR A 410 5.17 -3.03 -8.89
N TYR A 411 4.71 -2.51 -7.75
CA TYR A 411 3.84 -3.26 -6.82
C TYR A 411 2.51 -3.66 -7.45
N VAL A 412 1.90 -2.79 -8.27
CA VAL A 412 0.66 -3.14 -8.99
C VAL A 412 0.92 -4.17 -10.08
N LYS A 413 1.96 -3.99 -10.92
CA LYS A 413 2.33 -4.96 -11.97
C LYS A 413 2.65 -6.36 -11.44
N GLY A 414 3.03 -6.48 -10.16
CA GLY A 414 3.29 -7.77 -9.50
C GLY A 414 2.05 -8.62 -9.20
N ASP A 415 0.83 -8.07 -9.30
CA ASP A 415 -0.42 -8.78 -9.04
C ASP A 415 -1.55 -8.28 -9.96
N SER A 416 -1.98 -9.13 -10.89
CA SER A 416 -3.01 -8.81 -11.89
C SER A 416 -4.38 -8.42 -11.33
N THR A 417 -4.64 -8.67 -10.04
CA THR A 417 -5.90 -8.26 -9.38
C THR A 417 -5.90 -6.80 -8.96
N ARG A 418 -4.72 -6.17 -8.81
CA ARG A 418 -4.56 -4.77 -8.39
C ARG A 418 -4.88 -3.81 -9.54
N ILE A 419 -5.57 -2.72 -9.22
CA ILE A 419 -6.00 -1.67 -10.16
C ILE A 419 -5.13 -0.43 -9.95
N LEU A 420 -4.60 0.16 -11.03
CA LEU A 420 -3.84 1.41 -11.00
C LEU A 420 -4.56 2.50 -11.80
N PHE A 421 -4.69 3.68 -11.21
CA PHE A 421 -4.93 4.93 -11.92
C PHE A 421 -3.66 5.79 -11.91
N ASP A 422 -2.99 5.86 -13.06
CA ASP A 422 -1.67 6.48 -13.21
C ASP A 422 -1.76 7.96 -13.57
N TYR A 423 -2.26 8.75 -12.60
CA TYR A 423 -2.33 10.21 -12.64
C TYR A 423 -1.02 10.87 -13.11
N ALA A 424 0.12 10.35 -12.65
CA ALA A 424 1.44 10.87 -12.94
C ALA A 424 1.76 10.72 -14.43
N ASP A 425 1.58 9.52 -14.98
CA ASP A 425 1.80 9.28 -16.41
C ASP A 425 0.78 10.03 -17.27
N ILE A 426 -0.53 9.95 -16.98
CA ILE A 426 -1.59 10.64 -17.75
C ILE A 426 -1.28 12.12 -18.01
N LEU A 427 -0.72 12.82 -17.01
CA LEU A 427 -0.39 14.26 -17.09
C LEU A 427 1.01 14.57 -17.66
N CYS A 428 1.89 13.59 -17.79
CA CYS A 428 3.19 13.74 -18.45
C CYS A 428 3.12 13.64 -19.98
N TRP A 429 1.98 13.25 -20.56
CA TRP A 429 1.76 13.18 -22.00
C TRP A 429 0.66 14.15 -22.47
N ASP A 430 0.82 14.69 -23.68
CA ASP A 430 -0.24 15.42 -24.39
C ASP A 430 -0.98 14.51 -25.38
N ASP A 431 -2.12 14.96 -25.92
CA ASP A 431 -2.88 14.20 -26.92
C ASP A 431 -2.05 13.98 -28.19
N ASN A 432 -1.89 12.71 -28.59
CA ASN A 432 -1.07 12.25 -29.73
C ASN A 432 0.45 12.46 -29.58
N ALA A 433 0.96 12.77 -28.39
CA ALA A 433 2.41 12.83 -28.15
C ALA A 433 3.07 11.43 -28.30
N THR A 434 4.26 11.39 -28.90
CA THR A 434 5.04 10.14 -29.09
C THR A 434 6.12 9.92 -28.03
N ALA A 435 6.22 10.83 -27.07
CA ALA A 435 7.09 10.77 -25.89
C ALA A 435 6.48 11.63 -24.77
N PRO A 436 6.77 11.35 -23.49
CA PRO A 436 6.34 12.21 -22.39
C PRO A 436 7.18 13.50 -22.34
N ASN A 437 6.65 14.53 -21.69
CA ASN A 437 7.48 15.65 -21.23
C ASN A 437 8.40 15.18 -20.10
N THR A 438 9.67 15.57 -20.15
CA THR A 438 10.72 15.09 -19.23
C THR A 438 11.64 16.22 -18.80
N THR A 439 12.31 16.02 -17.66
CA THR A 439 13.42 16.87 -17.21
C THR A 439 14.57 16.01 -16.68
N THR A 440 15.70 16.63 -16.37
CA THR A 440 16.92 15.95 -15.94
C THR A 440 17.42 16.47 -14.60
N TRP A 441 17.83 15.57 -13.71
CA TRP A 441 18.56 15.90 -12.48
C TRP A 441 19.70 14.89 -12.26
N SER A 442 20.91 15.38 -11.97
CA SER A 442 22.12 14.56 -11.73
C SER A 442 22.40 13.45 -12.76
N GLY A 443 21.98 13.64 -14.03
CA GLY A 443 22.10 12.64 -15.10
C GLY A 443 20.89 11.72 -15.27
N HIS A 444 20.00 11.65 -14.27
CA HIS A 444 18.73 10.92 -14.37
C HIS A 444 17.71 11.75 -15.15
N THR A 445 17.04 11.13 -16.12
CA THR A 445 15.91 11.72 -16.87
C THR A 445 14.62 11.16 -16.32
N TYR A 446 13.62 12.00 -16.05
CA TYR A 446 12.34 11.58 -15.48
C TYR A 446 11.16 12.40 -16.02
N PRO A 447 9.93 11.84 -16.04
CA PRO A 447 8.76 12.50 -16.59
C PRO A 447 8.21 13.59 -15.64
N ILE A 448 7.71 14.67 -16.22
CA ILE A 448 7.07 15.80 -15.53
C ILE A 448 5.83 16.27 -16.29
N ILE A 449 4.92 16.98 -15.62
CA ILE A 449 3.69 17.49 -16.23
C ILE A 449 3.98 18.28 -17.52
N THR A 450 3.15 18.14 -18.55
CA THR A 450 3.25 18.98 -19.76
C THR A 450 2.78 20.41 -19.47
N THR A 451 3.26 21.39 -20.24
CA THR A 451 2.76 22.77 -20.13
C THR A 451 1.25 22.88 -20.41
N THR A 452 0.74 22.05 -21.33
CA THR A 452 -0.68 21.95 -21.68
C THR A 452 -1.52 21.44 -20.51
N ASN A 453 -1.06 20.39 -19.82
CA ASN A 453 -1.77 19.77 -18.70
C ASN A 453 -1.67 20.60 -17.41
N ALA A 454 -0.55 21.28 -17.18
CA ALA A 454 -0.41 22.23 -16.07
C ALA A 454 -1.30 23.47 -16.28
N GLY A 455 -1.32 24.02 -17.50
CA GLY A 455 -2.17 25.15 -17.89
C GLY A 455 -2.11 26.32 -16.91
N SER A 456 -3.28 26.73 -16.41
CA SER A 456 -3.46 27.78 -15.41
C SER A 456 -3.46 27.29 -13.95
N GLY A 457 -3.32 25.99 -13.69
CA GLY A 457 -3.34 25.41 -12.34
C GLY A 457 -4.64 25.59 -11.54
N ASN A 458 -5.71 26.02 -12.20
CA ASN A 458 -6.99 26.42 -11.60
C ASN A 458 -7.84 25.25 -11.10
N VAL A 459 -7.54 24.01 -11.51
CA VAL A 459 -8.29 22.79 -11.16
C VAL A 459 -7.44 21.91 -10.24
N GLY A 460 -7.20 22.38 -9.01
CA GLY A 460 -6.36 21.68 -8.04
C GLY A 460 -4.91 21.55 -8.51
N HIS A 461 -4.29 22.69 -8.84
CA HIS A 461 -2.93 22.82 -9.41
C HIS A 461 -2.74 22.28 -10.85
N ILE A 462 -3.77 21.64 -11.43
CA ILE A 462 -3.82 21.20 -12.83
C ILE A 462 -4.65 22.20 -13.66
N GLY A 463 -4.41 22.26 -14.97
CA GLY A 463 -5.22 23.02 -15.93
C GLY A 463 -6.39 22.21 -16.49
N ASP A 464 -7.36 22.89 -17.10
CA ASP A 464 -8.58 22.27 -17.63
C ASP A 464 -8.31 21.09 -18.59
N ALA A 465 -7.27 21.18 -19.42
CA ALA A 465 -6.86 20.11 -20.32
C ALA A 465 -6.37 18.86 -19.57
N GLY A 466 -5.51 19.04 -18.56
CA GLY A 466 -5.02 17.94 -17.73
C GLY A 466 -6.16 17.29 -16.94
N ALA A 467 -7.05 18.08 -16.36
CA ALA A 467 -8.26 17.59 -15.70
C ALA A 467 -9.14 16.77 -16.66
N LEU A 468 -9.38 17.25 -17.88
CA LEU A 468 -10.16 16.52 -18.89
C LEU A 468 -9.53 15.16 -19.26
N ARG A 469 -8.20 15.05 -19.34
CA ARG A 469 -7.50 13.76 -19.55
C ARG A 469 -7.78 12.76 -18.43
N LEU A 470 -7.72 13.21 -17.18
CA LEU A 470 -8.05 12.39 -16.00
C LEU A 470 -9.52 11.94 -16.03
N GLY A 471 -10.44 12.83 -16.45
CA GLY A 471 -11.86 12.50 -16.63
C GLY A 471 -12.08 11.39 -17.67
N LYS A 472 -11.46 11.50 -18.85
CA LYS A 472 -11.49 10.46 -19.90
C LYS A 472 -10.97 9.12 -19.38
N ALA A 473 -9.79 9.13 -18.73
CA ALA A 473 -9.16 7.93 -18.18
C ALA A 473 -10.03 7.26 -17.10
N MET A 474 -10.69 8.04 -16.26
CA MET A 474 -11.53 7.54 -15.18
C MET A 474 -12.80 6.84 -15.72
N TRP A 475 -13.43 7.37 -16.77
CA TRP A 475 -14.54 6.66 -17.43
C TRP A 475 -14.12 5.33 -18.05
N TRP A 476 -12.94 5.27 -18.68
CA TRP A 476 -12.40 3.99 -19.20
C TRP A 476 -12.17 2.99 -18.05
N MET A 477 -11.51 3.41 -16.96
CA MET A 477 -11.25 2.54 -15.81
C MET A 477 -12.54 2.02 -15.16
N LEU A 478 -13.54 2.87 -14.98
CA LEU A 478 -14.83 2.49 -14.42
C LEU A 478 -15.61 1.55 -15.36
N ALA A 479 -15.49 1.71 -16.68
CA ALA A 479 -16.06 0.77 -17.65
C ALA A 479 -15.38 -0.62 -17.59
N ARG A 480 -14.06 -0.68 -17.39
CA ARG A 480 -13.35 -1.94 -17.11
C ARG A 480 -13.84 -2.58 -15.80
N ILE A 481 -14.03 -1.80 -14.74
CA ILE A 481 -14.59 -2.25 -13.45
C ILE A 481 -16.04 -2.74 -13.61
N ALA A 482 -16.81 -2.17 -14.55
CA ALA A 482 -18.15 -2.65 -14.93
C ALA A 482 -18.15 -3.96 -15.73
N GLY A 483 -16.98 -4.58 -15.99
CA GLY A 483 -16.86 -5.84 -16.71
C GLY A 483 -16.68 -5.72 -18.22
N TRP A 484 -16.18 -4.58 -18.71
CA TRP A 484 -15.65 -4.47 -20.09
C TRP A 484 -14.25 -5.11 -20.16
N ASP A 485 -13.96 -5.84 -21.23
CA ASP A 485 -12.62 -6.37 -21.51
C ASP A 485 -11.63 -5.27 -21.94
N GLY A 486 -12.16 -4.17 -22.49
CA GLY A 486 -11.43 -2.96 -22.84
C GLY A 486 -11.34 -2.68 -24.34
N ASN A 487 -11.94 -3.51 -25.20
CA ASN A 487 -11.83 -3.44 -26.67
C ASN A 487 -13.16 -3.26 -27.39
#